data_AF-A0A950C3R7-F1
#
_entry.id   AF-A0A950C3R7-F1
#
_cell.length_a   1.000
_cell.length_b   1.000
_cell.length_c   1.000
_cell.angle_alpha   90.00
_cell.angle_beta   90.00
_cell.angle_gamma   90.00
#
_symmetry.space_group_name_H-M   'P 1'
#
loop_
_entity.id
_entity.type
_entity.pdbx_description
1 polymer ?
#
loop_
_entity_poly.entity_id
_entity_poly.type
_entity_poly.pdbx_seq_one_letter_code
_entity_poly.pdbx_strand_id
1 'polypeptide(L)'
;MILEDGVPYPAFDLGYQEVILLVPFVVCPPGTLWHSFAVRMYLNDVAAIEIGNRVYAYAKEFAFVPQQSAGSDLITNVMPLLEGNVFASDPLRRTGPWSSPSSSSASVPNWNDFQEFFAMPLVGVDVDPSTGAVTRTVCSYWEWDYTNAEIAPATSNHEFRKEFRSGMGGWVGQALSSPPAGAIKIRGLRWRLADPPTACQF
;
A
#
# COMPACT_ATOMS: atom_id res chain seq x y z
N MET A 1 3.04 -0.41 2.69
CA MET A 1 2.55 -1.81 2.62
C MET A 1 3.17 -2.47 1.40
N ILE A 2 3.50 -3.77 1.50
CA ILE A 2 3.91 -4.58 0.34
C ILE A 2 2.83 -5.64 0.14
N LEU A 3 2.30 -5.72 -1.07
CA LEU A 3 1.32 -6.73 -1.47
C LEU A 3 2.02 -7.72 -2.42
N GLU A 4 1.89 -9.02 -2.12
CA GLU A 4 2.39 -10.14 -2.93
C GLU A 4 1.21 -11.03 -3.32
N ASP A 5 1.28 -11.69 -4.47
CA ASP A 5 0.31 -12.69 -4.96
C ASP A 5 -1.14 -12.19 -5.03
N GLY A 6 -1.33 -10.87 -5.20
CA GLY A 6 -2.63 -10.28 -5.47
C GLY A 6 -3.16 -10.69 -6.84
N VAL A 7 -4.47 -10.89 -6.95
CA VAL A 7 -5.16 -10.87 -8.25
C VAL A 7 -5.87 -9.53 -8.34
N PRO A 8 -5.17 -8.40 -8.60
CA PRO A 8 -5.89 -7.18 -8.90
C PRO A 8 -6.67 -7.49 -10.16
N TYR A 9 -8.00 -7.42 -10.11
CA TYR A 9 -8.77 -7.42 -11.34
C TYR A 9 -8.81 -5.99 -11.87
N PRO A 10 -8.58 -5.74 -13.17
CA PRO A 10 -8.29 -6.69 -14.24
C PRO A 10 -6.79 -6.76 -14.55
N ALA A 11 -6.02 -7.51 -13.79
CA ALA A 11 -4.65 -7.87 -14.11
C ALA A 11 -4.59 -9.37 -14.42
N PHE A 12 -3.89 -9.65 -15.50
CA PHE A 12 -3.79 -10.96 -16.14
C PHE A 12 -2.55 -11.74 -15.64
N ASP A 13 -1.89 -11.29 -14.57
CA ASP A 13 -0.66 -11.88 -14.06
C ASP A 13 -0.70 -12.08 -12.53
N LEU A 14 -0.23 -13.24 -12.08
CA LEU A 14 -0.36 -13.75 -10.70
C LEU A 14 0.89 -13.46 -9.84
N GLY A 15 1.77 -12.54 -10.24
CA GLY A 15 3.10 -12.42 -9.61
C GLY A 15 3.69 -11.01 -9.57
N TYR A 16 2.89 -9.97 -9.67
CA TYR A 16 3.41 -8.60 -9.60
C TYR A 16 3.65 -8.16 -8.15
N GLN A 17 4.54 -7.18 -7.97
CA GLN A 17 4.93 -6.62 -6.68
C GLN A 17 4.51 -5.17 -6.60
N GLU A 18 3.97 -4.76 -5.45
CA GLU A 18 3.50 -3.39 -5.24
C GLU A 18 3.92 -2.83 -3.88
N VAL A 19 4.46 -1.62 -3.90
CA VAL A 19 4.70 -0.78 -2.73
C VAL A 19 3.72 0.38 -2.74
N ILE A 20 2.91 0.48 -1.69
CA ILE A 20 1.90 1.52 -1.53
C ILE A 20 2.26 2.40 -0.34
N LEU A 21 2.30 3.72 -0.59
CA LEU A 21 2.29 4.75 0.45
C LEU A 21 0.87 5.28 0.63
N LEU A 22 0.30 4.99 1.79
CA LEU A 22 -1.04 5.44 2.17
C LEU A 22 -0.94 6.45 3.33
N VAL A 23 -1.81 7.46 3.29
CA VAL A 23 -2.08 8.31 4.45
C VAL A 23 -3.47 7.93 4.98
N PRO A 24 -3.55 7.33 6.19
CA PRO A 24 -4.84 7.05 6.82
C PRO A 24 -5.50 8.34 7.30
N PHE A 25 -6.79 8.24 7.61
CA PHE A 25 -7.52 9.26 8.35
C PHE A 25 -7.47 10.64 7.69
N VAL A 26 -7.63 10.68 6.36
CA VAL A 26 -7.81 11.93 5.65
C VAL A 26 -9.27 12.34 5.74
N VAL A 27 -9.50 13.54 6.29
CA VAL A 27 -10.82 14.17 6.37
C VAL A 27 -11.03 14.96 5.08
N CYS A 28 -12.00 14.53 4.28
CA CYS A 28 -12.62 15.38 3.27
C CYS A 28 -13.55 16.39 3.97
N PRO A 29 -14.19 17.37 3.31
CA PRO A 29 -14.98 18.43 3.97
C PRO A 29 -15.90 17.97 5.13
N PRO A 30 -16.38 18.88 6.00
CA PRO A 30 -17.11 18.50 7.22
C PRO A 30 -18.30 17.56 6.97
N GLY A 31 -18.42 16.50 7.77
CA GLY A 31 -19.51 15.51 7.68
C GLY A 31 -19.11 14.16 7.12
N THR A 32 -17.83 13.97 6.76
CA THR A 32 -17.41 12.81 5.97
C THR A 32 -16.85 11.65 6.74
N LEU A 33 -16.97 10.44 6.15
CA LEU A 33 -16.23 9.26 6.62
C LEU A 33 -14.71 9.52 6.57
N TRP A 34 -13.96 8.79 7.40
CA TRP A 34 -12.50 8.76 7.30
C TRP A 34 -12.08 7.99 6.06
N HIS A 35 -11.09 8.51 5.34
CA HIS A 35 -10.57 7.91 4.12
C HIS A 35 -9.08 7.56 4.27
N SER A 36 -8.64 6.62 3.45
CA SER A 36 -7.23 6.38 3.16
C SER A 36 -6.88 7.04 1.83
N PHE A 37 -5.79 7.80 1.76
CA PHE A 37 -5.34 8.44 0.53
C PHE A 37 -4.12 7.73 -0.04
N ALA A 38 -4.18 7.32 -1.31
CA ALA A 38 -3.04 6.78 -2.03
C ALA A 38 -2.13 7.90 -2.53
N VAL A 39 -1.03 8.14 -1.81
CA VAL A 39 -0.06 9.20 -2.17
C VAL A 39 0.69 8.82 -3.45
N ARG A 40 1.14 7.57 -3.49
CA ARG A 40 1.94 6.98 -4.57
C ARG A 40 1.91 5.46 -4.46
N MET A 41 1.87 4.80 -5.60
CA MET A 41 1.99 3.35 -5.73
C MET A 41 3.11 3.03 -6.71
N TYR A 42 4.01 2.14 -6.35
CA TYR A 42 5.09 1.66 -7.21
C TYR A 42 4.95 0.18 -7.45
N LEU A 43 5.01 -0.25 -8.71
CA LEU A 43 4.84 -1.64 -9.09
C LEU A 43 5.55 -1.98 -10.39
N ASN A 44 5.73 -3.27 -10.64
CA ASN A 44 6.42 -3.81 -11.81
C ASN A 44 5.48 -4.30 -12.93
N ASP A 45 4.18 -4.04 -12.83
CA ASP A 45 3.17 -4.42 -13.84
C ASP A 45 2.54 -3.19 -14.52
N VAL A 46 2.77 -3.07 -15.82
CA VAL A 46 2.33 -1.92 -16.64
C VAL A 46 0.81 -1.88 -16.82
N ALA A 47 0.14 -3.03 -16.92
CA ALA A 47 -1.31 -3.07 -17.10
C ALA A 47 -2.02 -2.60 -15.82
N ALA A 48 -1.55 -3.06 -14.65
CA ALA A 48 -2.04 -2.63 -13.36
C ALA A 48 -1.78 -1.13 -13.11
N ILE A 49 -0.68 -0.58 -13.63
CA ILE A 49 -0.42 0.87 -13.62
C ILE A 49 -1.46 1.60 -14.46
N GLU A 50 -1.64 1.19 -15.73
CA GLU A 50 -2.57 1.86 -16.65
C GLU A 50 -3.99 1.86 -16.09
N ILE A 51 -4.49 0.69 -15.68
CA ILE A 51 -5.85 0.56 -15.15
C ILE A 51 -5.99 1.30 -13.83
N GLY A 52 -5.03 1.16 -12.91
CA GLY A 52 -5.08 1.84 -11.62
C GLY A 52 -5.09 3.36 -11.73
N ASN A 53 -4.37 3.93 -12.70
CA ASN A 53 -4.41 5.36 -12.95
C ASN A 53 -5.69 5.77 -13.68
N ARG A 54 -6.04 5.09 -14.77
CA ARG A 54 -7.19 5.45 -15.60
C ARG A 54 -8.52 5.30 -14.87
N VAL A 55 -8.69 4.23 -14.11
CA VAL A 55 -9.97 3.90 -13.46
C VAL A 55 -10.03 4.49 -12.05
N TYR A 56 -8.91 4.43 -11.29
CA TYR A 56 -8.91 4.74 -9.86
C TYR A 56 -8.09 5.98 -9.46
N ALA A 57 -7.34 6.60 -10.38
CA ALA A 57 -6.50 7.78 -10.10
C ALA A 57 -5.47 7.57 -8.96
N TYR A 58 -4.87 6.38 -8.85
CA TYR A 58 -3.96 6.03 -7.74
C TYR A 58 -2.48 6.44 -7.89
N ALA A 59 -2.17 7.30 -8.85
CA ALA A 59 -0.82 7.81 -9.08
C ALA A 59 0.25 6.69 -9.14
N LYS A 60 -0.10 5.54 -9.73
CA LYS A 60 0.77 4.39 -9.95
C LYS A 60 1.90 4.73 -10.90
N GLU A 61 3.09 4.24 -10.59
CA GLU A 61 4.29 4.43 -11.39
C GLU A 61 5.09 3.13 -11.49
N PHE A 62 5.74 2.92 -12.63
CA PHE A 62 6.58 1.76 -12.83
C PHE A 62 7.85 1.87 -11.98
N ALA A 63 8.12 0.84 -11.20
CA ALA A 63 9.39 0.67 -10.53
C ALA A 63 9.82 -0.79 -10.51
N PHE A 64 11.12 -1.01 -10.57
CA PHE A 64 11.66 -2.28 -10.13
C PHE A 64 11.51 -2.37 -8.61
N VAL A 65 10.87 -3.44 -8.14
CA VAL A 65 10.67 -3.73 -6.72
C VAL A 65 11.42 -5.02 -6.36
N PRO A 66 12.77 -5.08 -6.51
CA PRO A 66 13.49 -6.32 -6.29
C PRO A 66 13.32 -6.79 -4.85
N GLN A 67 12.67 -7.94 -4.71
CA GLN A 67 12.61 -8.69 -3.47
C GLN A 67 13.90 -9.49 -3.31
N GLN A 68 14.69 -9.14 -2.31
CA GLN A 68 15.77 -10.02 -1.85
C GLN A 68 15.24 -10.79 -0.65
N SER A 69 14.84 -12.05 -0.89
CA SER A 69 14.44 -12.96 0.18
C SER A 69 15.64 -13.76 0.66
N ALA A 70 16.12 -13.47 1.88
CA ALA A 70 16.96 -14.40 2.62
C ALA A 70 16.08 -15.09 3.69
N GLY A 71 15.28 -16.07 3.28
CA GLY A 71 14.38 -16.79 4.19
C GLY A 71 13.17 -15.96 4.63
N SER A 72 13.01 -15.69 5.93
CA SER A 72 11.86 -14.98 6.52
C SER A 72 11.81 -13.48 6.24
N ASP A 73 12.89 -12.94 5.69
CA ASP A 73 13.21 -11.53 5.67
C ASP A 73 12.95 -10.96 4.27
N LEU A 74 12.16 -9.90 4.18
CA LEU A 74 11.79 -9.23 2.93
C LEU A 74 12.48 -7.88 2.85
N ILE A 75 13.52 -7.76 2.02
CA ILE A 75 14.13 -6.47 1.68
C ILE A 75 13.44 -5.92 0.45
N THR A 76 12.95 -4.68 0.55
CA THR A 76 12.33 -3.97 -0.58
C THR A 76 13.13 -2.72 -0.91
N ASN A 77 13.54 -2.63 -2.17
CA ASN A 77 14.01 -1.40 -2.77
C ASN A 77 13.01 -1.00 -3.86
N VAL A 78 12.73 0.29 -3.99
CA VAL A 78 11.90 0.81 -5.08
C VAL A 78 12.77 1.64 -6.00
N MET A 79 12.84 1.22 -7.26
CA MET A 79 13.70 1.84 -8.26
C MET A 79 12.91 2.19 -9.53
N PRO A 80 12.32 3.40 -9.62
CA PRO A 80 11.76 3.90 -10.87
C PRO A 80 12.84 4.07 -11.93
N LEU A 81 12.46 3.89 -13.20
CA LEU A 81 13.37 3.73 -14.34
C LEU A 81 14.43 4.84 -14.48
N LEU A 82 14.10 6.09 -14.11
CA LEU A 82 14.97 7.25 -14.29
C LEU A 82 15.38 7.92 -12.98
N GLU A 83 14.86 7.44 -11.85
CA GLU A 83 15.02 8.12 -10.57
C GLU A 83 15.99 7.38 -9.64
N GLY A 84 16.42 6.17 -9.99
CA GLY A 84 17.22 5.35 -9.09
C GLY A 84 16.42 4.95 -7.85
N ASN A 85 17.08 4.66 -6.73
CA ASN A 85 16.40 4.16 -5.54
C ASN A 85 15.67 5.30 -4.79
N VAL A 86 14.34 5.26 -4.75
CA VAL A 86 13.48 6.26 -4.05
C VAL A 86 13.10 5.81 -2.64
N PHE A 87 13.13 4.51 -2.37
CA PHE A 87 12.75 3.91 -1.10
C PHE A 87 13.56 2.65 -0.84
N ALA A 88 14.14 2.59 0.34
CA ALA A 88 14.77 1.38 0.83
C ALA A 88 14.14 0.96 2.15
N SER A 89 14.14 -0.35 2.37
CA SER A 89 13.78 -0.93 3.65
C SER A 89 14.89 -1.87 4.11
N ASP A 90 15.12 -1.86 5.42
CA ASP A 90 15.73 -3.00 6.09
C ASP A 90 14.81 -4.22 5.92
N PRO A 91 15.35 -5.44 6.05
CA PRO A 91 14.52 -6.63 5.92
C PRO A 91 13.32 -6.57 6.88
N LEU A 92 12.10 -6.67 6.34
CA LEU A 92 10.88 -6.85 7.11
C LEU A 92 10.95 -8.23 7.76
N ARG A 93 11.26 -8.23 9.07
CA ARG A 93 11.48 -9.45 9.86
C ARG A 93 10.21 -9.84 10.58
N ARG A 94 9.81 -11.10 10.42
CA ARG A 94 8.73 -11.69 11.21
C ARG A 94 9.24 -11.94 12.63
N THR A 95 8.50 -11.48 13.64
CA THR A 95 8.88 -11.59 15.06
C THR A 95 8.06 -12.63 15.83
N GLY A 96 7.03 -13.21 15.21
CA GLY A 96 6.15 -14.22 15.82
C GLY A 96 5.72 -15.31 14.84
N PRO A 97 4.94 -16.31 15.31
CA PRO A 97 4.42 -17.36 14.45
C PRO A 97 3.37 -16.83 13.47
N TRP A 98 3.12 -17.58 12.40
CA TRP A 98 1.92 -17.39 11.59
C TRP A 98 0.69 -17.80 12.39
N SER A 99 -0.39 -17.06 12.22
CA SER A 99 -1.65 -17.30 12.89
C SER A 99 -2.82 -16.94 11.97
N SER A 100 -3.96 -17.60 12.17
CA SER A 100 -5.19 -17.24 11.45
C SER A 100 -5.69 -15.87 11.91
N PRO A 101 -6.11 -14.98 10.99
CA PRO A 101 -6.68 -13.66 11.32
C PRO A 101 -7.88 -13.69 12.27
N SER A 102 -8.62 -14.79 12.31
CA SER A 102 -9.80 -14.95 13.17
C SER A 102 -9.48 -15.60 14.52
N SER A 103 -8.24 -16.00 14.76
CA SER A 103 -7.87 -16.65 16.02
C SER A 103 -7.73 -15.63 17.14
N SER A 104 -8.44 -15.81 18.25
CA SER A 104 -8.26 -14.99 19.45
C SER A 104 -6.86 -15.12 20.07
N SER A 105 -6.09 -16.15 19.68
CA SER A 105 -4.68 -16.34 20.06
C SER A 105 -3.69 -15.74 19.07
N ALA A 106 -4.15 -15.18 17.94
CA ALA A 106 -3.31 -14.42 17.03
C ALA A 106 -2.88 -13.13 17.73
N SER A 107 -1.73 -13.18 18.40
CA SER A 107 -1.16 -12.05 19.14
C SER A 107 -0.48 -11.06 18.20
N VAL A 108 -1.17 -10.60 17.16
CA VAL A 108 -0.73 -9.46 16.33
C VAL A 108 -1.37 -8.22 16.93
N PRO A 109 -0.62 -7.38 17.66
CA PRO A 109 -1.23 -6.21 18.28
C PRO A 109 -1.74 -5.25 17.21
N ASN A 110 -2.84 -4.56 17.50
CA ASN A 110 -3.52 -3.64 16.59
C ASN A 110 -4.04 -4.28 15.28
N TRP A 111 -4.18 -5.61 15.22
CA TRP A 111 -4.69 -6.28 14.01
C TRP A 111 -6.08 -5.79 13.61
N ASN A 112 -6.98 -5.62 14.57
CA ASN A 112 -8.31 -5.06 14.30
C ASN A 112 -8.21 -3.65 13.70
N ASP A 113 -7.31 -2.81 14.22
CA ASP A 113 -7.10 -1.45 13.68
C ASP A 113 -6.57 -1.50 12.24
N PHE A 114 -5.71 -2.46 11.90
CA PHE A 114 -5.29 -2.69 10.52
C PHE A 114 -6.47 -3.10 9.64
N GLN A 115 -7.33 -4.02 10.10
CA GLN A 115 -8.52 -4.43 9.35
C GLN A 115 -9.47 -3.25 9.13
N GLU A 116 -9.70 -2.43 10.15
CA GLU A 116 -10.51 -1.20 10.05
C GLU A 116 -9.87 -0.22 9.06
N PHE A 117 -8.56 0.00 9.14
CA PHE A 117 -7.83 0.86 8.21
C PHE A 117 -8.00 0.45 6.74
N PHE A 118 -7.93 -0.84 6.45
CA PHE A 118 -8.10 -1.37 5.10
C PHE A 118 -9.56 -1.49 4.67
N ALA A 119 -10.51 -1.47 5.61
CA ALA A 119 -11.93 -1.35 5.31
C ALA A 119 -12.38 0.09 4.98
N MET A 120 -11.56 1.11 5.31
CA MET A 120 -11.85 2.50 4.95
C MET A 120 -11.82 2.72 3.43
N PRO A 121 -12.63 3.67 2.90
CA PRO A 121 -12.56 4.03 1.49
C PRO A 121 -11.17 4.54 1.10
N LEU A 122 -10.68 4.09 -0.06
CA LEU A 122 -9.41 4.47 -0.64
C LEU A 122 -9.61 5.51 -1.75
N VAL A 123 -9.03 6.70 -1.56
CA VAL A 123 -9.12 7.84 -2.47
C VAL A 123 -7.91 7.92 -3.38
N GLY A 124 -8.19 8.05 -4.68
CA GLY A 124 -7.23 8.43 -5.71
C GLY A 124 -7.59 9.80 -6.29
N VAL A 125 -6.58 10.53 -6.77
CA VAL A 125 -6.75 11.88 -7.32
C VAL A 125 -5.88 12.09 -8.56
N ASP A 126 -6.48 12.68 -9.60
CA ASP A 126 -5.73 13.26 -10.71
C ASP A 126 -5.48 14.75 -10.39
N VAL A 127 -4.27 15.20 -10.66
CA VAL A 127 -3.86 16.58 -10.45
C VAL A 127 -3.33 17.13 -11.77
N ASP A 128 -3.81 18.30 -12.15
CA ASP A 128 -3.27 19.05 -13.28
C ASP A 128 -1.81 19.43 -12.96
N PRO A 129 -0.82 18.96 -13.76
CA PRO A 129 0.58 19.23 -13.49
C PRO A 129 0.97 20.70 -13.64
N SER A 130 0.19 21.50 -14.36
CA SER A 130 0.47 22.92 -14.59
C SER A 130 -0.05 23.83 -13.48
N THR A 131 -1.19 23.47 -12.87
CA THR A 131 -1.87 24.30 -11.87
C THR A 131 -1.81 23.70 -10.46
N GLY A 132 -1.52 22.41 -10.32
CA GLY A 132 -1.62 21.68 -9.06
C GLY A 132 -3.06 21.43 -8.60
N ALA A 133 -4.07 21.77 -9.41
CA ALA A 133 -5.48 21.59 -9.08
C ALA A 133 -5.91 20.12 -9.20
N VAL A 134 -6.71 19.64 -8.26
CA VAL A 134 -7.35 18.31 -8.37
C VAL A 134 -8.40 18.38 -9.48
N THR A 135 -8.25 17.54 -10.50
CA THR A 135 -9.16 17.47 -11.66
C THR A 135 -10.15 16.31 -11.56
N ARG A 136 -9.81 15.28 -10.79
CA ARG A 136 -10.64 14.11 -10.57
C ARG A 136 -10.36 13.51 -9.20
N THR A 137 -11.40 13.02 -8.54
CA THR A 137 -11.32 12.22 -7.32
C THR A 137 -12.11 10.93 -7.53
N VAL A 138 -11.50 9.80 -7.20
CA VAL A 138 -12.16 8.48 -7.30
C VAL A 138 -12.04 7.78 -5.96
N CYS A 139 -13.14 7.18 -5.51
CA CYS A 139 -13.15 6.32 -4.34
C CYS A 139 -13.28 4.86 -4.76
N SER A 140 -12.57 3.99 -4.06
CA SER A 140 -12.82 2.56 -4.10
C SER A 140 -12.60 1.97 -2.71
N TYR A 141 -12.71 0.64 -2.62
CA TYR A 141 -12.46 -0.09 -1.39
C TYR A 141 -11.54 -1.24 -1.69
N TRP A 142 -10.75 -1.62 -0.70
CA TRP A 142 -10.13 -2.93 -0.70
C TRP A 142 -11.18 -3.99 -0.36
N GLU A 143 -11.23 -5.03 -1.16
CA GLU A 143 -12.02 -6.22 -0.87
C GLU A 143 -11.06 -7.35 -0.51
N TRP A 144 -10.66 -7.34 0.76
CA TRP A 144 -9.74 -8.33 1.33
C TRP A 144 -10.51 -9.57 1.78
N ASP A 145 -10.10 -10.72 1.27
CA ASP A 145 -10.58 -12.04 1.64
C ASP A 145 -9.51 -12.75 2.48
N TYR A 146 -9.80 -12.83 3.78
CA TYR A 146 -8.93 -13.44 4.77
C TYR A 146 -9.11 -14.95 4.92
N THR A 147 -9.98 -15.60 4.14
CA THR A 147 -10.36 -17.02 4.32
C THR A 147 -9.15 -17.95 4.40
N ASN A 148 -8.13 -17.69 3.58
CA ASN A 148 -6.88 -18.47 3.54
C ASN A 148 -5.66 -17.66 4.01
N ALA A 149 -5.89 -16.48 4.60
CA ALA A 149 -4.81 -15.62 5.00
C ALA A 149 -4.21 -16.09 6.32
N GLU A 150 -2.91 -15.87 6.47
CA GLU A 150 -2.21 -15.95 7.75
C GLU A 150 -1.49 -14.64 8.01
N ILE A 151 -1.46 -14.24 9.28
CA ILE A 151 -0.83 -13.02 9.76
C ILE A 151 0.26 -13.33 10.77
N ALA A 152 1.29 -12.49 10.82
CA ALA A 152 2.34 -12.56 11.82
C ALA A 152 2.84 -11.15 12.17
N PRO A 153 3.24 -10.89 13.44
CA PRO A 153 3.83 -9.62 13.80
C PRO A 153 5.21 -9.50 13.13
N ALA A 154 5.60 -8.27 12.80
CA ALA A 154 6.85 -7.98 12.14
C ALA A 154 7.46 -6.67 12.63
N THR A 155 8.69 -6.43 12.20
CA THR A 155 9.41 -5.17 12.37
C THR A 155 10.05 -4.79 11.06
N SER A 156 10.08 -3.50 10.75
CA SER A 156 10.82 -2.98 9.61
C SER A 156 11.35 -1.59 9.88
N ASN A 157 12.43 -1.25 9.21
CA ASN A 157 12.91 0.11 9.09
C ASN A 157 12.85 0.51 7.62
N HIS A 158 12.55 1.77 7.38
CA HIS A 158 12.37 2.33 6.05
C HIS A 158 13.09 3.66 5.95
N GLU A 159 13.52 3.99 4.75
CA GLU A 159 14.14 5.25 4.41
C GLU A 159 13.57 5.76 3.08
N PHE A 160 13.07 7.00 3.10
CA PHE A 160 12.79 7.73 1.88
C PHE A 160 14.10 8.32 1.36
N ARG A 161 14.55 7.85 0.19
CA ARG A 161 15.79 8.31 -0.44
C ARG A 161 15.56 9.47 -1.39
N LYS A 162 14.32 9.60 -1.88
CA LYS A 162 13.83 10.69 -2.71
C LYS A 162 12.38 11.00 -2.37
N GLU A 163 11.91 12.14 -2.86
CA GLU A 163 10.50 12.52 -2.74
C GLU A 163 9.61 11.56 -3.54
N PHE A 164 8.59 10.98 -2.91
CA PHE A 164 7.58 10.17 -3.61
C PHE A 164 6.64 11.04 -4.47
N ARG A 165 6.49 12.30 -4.08
CA ARG A 165 5.70 13.33 -4.75
C ARG A 165 6.29 14.69 -4.40
N SER A 166 6.17 15.65 -5.32
CA SER A 166 6.59 17.03 -5.08
C SER A 166 6.02 17.56 -3.77
N GLY A 167 6.87 18.20 -2.97
CA GLY A 167 6.50 18.76 -1.67
C GLY A 167 6.72 17.81 -0.49
N MET A 168 7.24 16.61 -0.73
CA MET A 168 7.58 15.63 0.31
C MET A 168 9.06 15.65 0.72
N GLY A 169 9.82 16.70 0.35
CA GLY A 169 11.25 16.81 0.64
C GLY A 169 11.64 16.64 2.10
N GLY A 170 10.74 17.02 3.02
CA GLY A 170 10.96 16.86 4.46
C GLY A 170 11.06 15.40 4.93
N TRP A 171 10.62 14.43 4.13
CA TRP A 171 10.63 13.00 4.48
C TRP A 171 11.96 12.33 4.07
N VAL A 172 12.69 12.95 3.14
CA VAL A 172 13.93 12.40 2.60
C VAL A 172 15.00 12.32 3.68
N GLY A 173 15.66 11.17 3.78
CA GLY A 173 16.70 10.89 4.77
C GLY A 173 16.17 10.65 6.20
N GLN A 174 14.85 10.62 6.42
CA GLN A 174 14.31 10.21 7.70
C GLN A 174 14.36 8.68 7.83
N ALA A 175 15.02 8.21 8.89
CA ALA A 175 14.94 6.83 9.31
C ALA A 175 13.60 6.59 10.02
N LEU A 176 12.76 5.74 9.43
CA LEU A 176 11.45 5.41 9.95
C LEU A 176 11.44 3.97 10.42
N SER A 177 11.36 3.78 11.73
CA SER A 177 11.12 2.46 12.32
C SER A 177 9.63 2.26 12.52
N SER A 178 9.15 1.05 12.24
CA SER A 178 7.79 0.68 12.64
C SER A 178 7.68 0.82 14.16
N PRO A 179 6.64 1.47 14.71
CA PRO A 179 6.43 1.45 16.15
C PRO A 179 6.26 0.00 16.64
N PRO A 180 6.38 -0.28 17.94
CA PRO A 180 6.06 -1.60 18.47
C PRO A 180 4.69 -2.06 17.97
N ALA A 181 4.65 -3.23 17.32
CA ALA A 181 3.47 -3.78 16.64
C ALA A 181 2.89 -2.97 15.47
N GLY A 182 3.66 -2.03 14.92
CA GLY A 182 3.29 -1.22 13.76
C GLY A 182 3.57 -1.88 12.40
N ALA A 183 4.13 -3.08 12.38
CA ALA A 183 4.37 -3.83 11.16
C ALA A 183 3.84 -5.25 11.26
N ILE A 184 3.27 -5.71 10.15
CA ILE A 184 2.67 -7.03 10.01
C ILE A 184 3.13 -7.67 8.70
N LYS A 185 3.22 -8.99 8.68
CA LYS A 185 3.29 -9.78 7.45
C LYS A 185 1.97 -10.50 7.27
N ILE A 186 1.48 -10.52 6.05
CA ILE A 186 0.29 -11.26 5.64
C ILE A 186 0.71 -12.16 4.47
N ARG A 187 0.24 -13.40 4.46
CA ARG A 187 0.37 -14.32 3.31
C ARG A 187 -0.96 -14.98 3.01
N GLY A 188 -1.16 -15.44 1.78
CA GLY A 188 -2.40 -16.11 1.36
C GLY A 188 -3.63 -15.20 1.34
N LEU A 189 -3.44 -13.88 1.48
CA LEU A 189 -4.48 -12.89 1.37
C LEU A 189 -4.89 -12.76 -0.09
N ARG A 190 -6.17 -13.00 -0.37
CA ARG A 190 -6.76 -12.61 -1.64
C ARG A 190 -7.30 -11.21 -1.49
N TRP A 191 -7.05 -10.36 -2.47
CA TRP A 191 -7.58 -9.00 -2.46
C TRP A 191 -7.93 -8.55 -3.88
N ARG A 192 -8.88 -7.63 -3.97
CA ARG A 192 -9.15 -6.83 -5.17
C ARG A 192 -9.53 -5.41 -4.78
N LEU A 193 -9.55 -4.52 -5.76
CA LEU A 193 -10.22 -3.23 -5.63
C LEU A 193 -11.69 -3.40 -6.03
N ALA A 194 -12.58 -2.66 -5.39
CA ALA A 194 -14.00 -2.62 -5.76
C ALA A 194 -14.15 -2.13 -7.21
N ASP A 195 -14.79 -2.97 -8.04
CA ASP A 195 -15.06 -2.70 -9.46
C ASP A 195 -16.56 -2.92 -9.76
N PRO A 196 -17.29 -1.90 -10.28
CA PRO A 196 -16.81 -0.55 -10.57
C PRO A 196 -16.40 0.22 -9.29
N PRO A 197 -15.52 1.24 -9.42
CA PRO A 197 -15.28 2.19 -8.34
C PRO A 197 -16.61 2.79 -7.88
N THR A 198 -16.73 3.02 -6.58
CA THR A 198 -17.94 3.55 -5.97
C THR A 198 -17.85 5.07 -5.88
N ALA A 199 -19.00 5.74 -5.90
CA ALA A 199 -19.04 7.16 -5.63
C ALA A 199 -18.48 7.41 -4.23
N CYS A 200 -17.63 8.43 -4.08
CA CYS A 200 -17.16 8.86 -2.78
C CYS A 200 -18.37 9.22 -1.91
N GLN A 201 -18.63 8.41 -0.88
CA GLN A 201 -19.50 8.83 0.20
C GLN A 201 -18.66 9.72 1.10
N PHE A 202 -18.64 10.99 0.71
CA PHE A 202 -18.27 12.08 1.58
C PHE A 202 -19.37 12.17 2.63
#